data_AF-A0A7W2QJX7-F1
#
_entry.id   AF-A0A7W2QJX7-F1
#
_cell.length_a   1.000
_cell.length_b   1.000
_cell.length_c   1.000
_cell.angle_alpha   90.00
_cell.angle_beta   90.00
_cell.angle_gamma   90.00
#
_symmetry.space_group_name_H-M   'P 1'
#
loop_
_entity.id
_entity.type
_entity.pdbx_description
1 polymer ?
#
loop_
_entity_poly.entity_id
_entity_poly.type
_entity_poly.pdbx_seq_one_letter_code
_entity_poly.pdbx_strand_id
1 'polypeptide(L)'
;MRNLCRPIAALLITLSAPPLLAADATRTLSERAKTAVDQLNTWYNSVTDDCGGPDKPGYLCSGIALRTTTSSTGFLPWEPTDSQLEKGSIAFSWVRRDSTFGRPFGNQNGLVLYPPQYAPPGSLAALNVLCTFPINANTNQRPTLQGCGPISGFEETTDTCQALGVNTAQQWLDKYPQASNYRVCGWDLRQPTAASAHAFNTALRARQGMADAHWSINNEVLLPAWEKGQGGVLPVHSFFYVQGEREALAKAQYDQIRYHQLYEQRVPVISVRFPTDRSGSMSFSYDEQDQAVGRPTPTPRIDFEDVTPGHYARLLAHGVEFQLSRVTRGVSDKPREGGEELIKGHHLEADSSIKLVLEGGGRRLVTFAWGCTSYCGVQTEIAGEHEELSEEGPGPTMHFGTKELIIDGPEVLTLVVDTEEDNALLVLDNLIVKELPEK
;
A
#
# COMPACT_ATOMS: atom_id res chain seq x y z
N MET A 1 -85.15 10.77 6.36
CA MET A 1 -83.89 10.37 7.01
C MET A 1 -82.76 10.61 6.02
N ARG A 2 -82.03 11.72 6.17
CA ARG A 2 -80.93 12.14 5.29
C ARG A 2 -79.62 11.64 5.91
N ASN A 3 -78.92 10.72 5.25
CA ASN A 3 -77.60 10.27 5.67
C ASN A 3 -76.53 11.21 5.10
N LEU A 4 -75.80 11.89 5.99
CA LEU A 4 -74.58 12.63 5.69
C LEU A 4 -73.45 11.64 5.39
N CYS A 5 -72.81 11.80 4.24
CA CYS A 5 -71.53 11.17 3.91
C CYS A 5 -70.42 12.20 4.16
N ARG A 6 -69.47 11.89 5.05
CA ARG A 6 -68.25 12.69 5.31
C ARG A 6 -67.06 12.03 4.60
N PRO A 7 -66.22 12.75 3.85
CA PRO A 7 -64.99 12.19 3.32
C PRO A 7 -63.89 12.19 4.40
N ILE A 8 -63.19 11.07 4.54
CA ILE A 8 -61.96 10.95 5.34
C ILE A 8 -60.81 11.35 4.41
N ALA A 9 -60.14 12.46 4.73
CA ALA A 9 -58.89 12.85 4.08
C ALA A 9 -57.76 11.96 4.60
N ALA A 10 -57.20 11.12 3.73
CA ALA A 10 -55.98 10.36 4.02
C ALA A 10 -54.78 11.30 3.92
N LEU A 11 -54.14 11.58 5.06
CA LEU A 11 -52.90 12.32 5.15
C LEU A 11 -51.75 11.39 4.72
N LEU A 12 -51.25 11.55 3.49
CA LEU A 12 -50.00 10.91 3.06
C LEU A 12 -48.85 11.57 3.84
N ILE A 13 -48.33 10.87 4.84
CA ILE A 13 -47.04 11.19 5.45
C ILE A 13 -45.97 10.62 4.53
N THR A 14 -45.37 11.45 3.69
CA THR A 14 -44.14 11.11 2.98
C THR A 14 -43.00 11.00 4.01
N LEU A 15 -42.60 9.78 4.38
CA LEU A 15 -41.31 9.56 5.02
C LEU A 15 -40.21 9.90 4.00
N SER A 16 -39.73 11.15 4.02
CA SER A 16 -38.46 11.48 3.40
C SER A 16 -37.36 10.84 4.27
N ALA A 17 -36.79 9.73 3.79
CA ALA A 17 -35.54 9.23 4.35
C ALA A 17 -34.49 10.35 4.24
N PRO A 18 -33.78 10.71 5.32
CA PRO A 18 -32.72 11.70 5.20
C PRO A 18 -31.63 11.17 4.26
N PRO A 19 -31.06 12.02 3.39
CA PRO A 19 -30.01 11.60 2.48
C PRO A 19 -28.76 11.26 3.29
N LEU A 20 -28.46 9.96 3.42
CA LEU A 20 -27.22 9.47 4.04
C LEU A 20 -25.94 10.02 3.35
N LEU A 21 -26.08 10.53 2.12
CA LEU A 21 -24.98 11.11 1.32
C LEU A 21 -24.35 12.37 1.93
N ALA A 22 -25.08 13.15 2.75
CA ALA A 22 -24.57 14.43 3.28
C ALA A 22 -23.74 14.29 4.57
N ALA A 23 -23.85 13.18 5.29
CA ALA A 23 -23.29 13.03 6.64
C ALA A 23 -21.79 12.67 6.66
N ASP A 24 -21.26 12.10 5.57
CA ASP A 24 -19.85 11.68 5.51
C ASP A 24 -18.93 12.76 4.91
N ALA A 25 -19.47 13.63 4.04
CA ALA A 25 -18.74 14.73 3.42
C ALA A 25 -18.38 15.88 4.39
N THR A 26 -19.02 15.92 5.56
CA THR A 26 -18.83 16.96 6.59
C THR A 26 -17.87 16.57 7.70
N ARG A 27 -17.42 15.31 7.75
CA ARG A 27 -16.47 14.83 8.76
C ARG A 27 -15.06 15.34 8.47
N THR A 28 -14.34 15.68 9.53
CA THR A 28 -12.91 15.94 9.42
C THR A 28 -12.17 14.66 9.00
N LEU A 29 -11.01 14.80 8.36
CA LEU A 29 -10.17 13.64 8.01
C LEU A 29 -9.82 12.80 9.25
N SER A 30 -9.61 13.45 10.41
CA SER A 30 -9.32 12.77 11.68
C SER A 30 -10.48 11.89 12.16
N GLU A 31 -11.72 12.39 12.11
CA GLU A 31 -12.91 11.60 12.49
C GLU A 31 -13.13 10.42 11.54
N ARG A 32 -12.91 10.64 10.23
CA ARG A 32 -13.00 9.59 9.22
C ARG A 32 -11.93 8.52 9.43
N ALA A 33 -10.70 8.92 9.74
CA ALA A 33 -9.61 8.00 10.02
C ALA A 33 -9.80 7.18 11.31
N LYS A 34 -10.31 7.79 12.39
CA LYS A 34 -10.67 7.06 13.62
C LYS A 34 -11.75 6.01 13.33
N THR A 35 -12.80 6.40 12.58
CA THR A 35 -13.85 5.48 12.12
C THR A 35 -13.26 4.34 11.28
N ALA A 36 -12.32 4.66 10.37
CA ALA A 36 -11.66 3.67 9.53
C ALA A 36 -10.87 2.64 10.37
N VAL A 37 -10.14 3.06 11.41
CA VAL A 37 -9.46 2.14 12.33
C VAL A 37 -10.45 1.23 13.05
N ASP A 38 -11.56 1.76 13.55
CA ASP A 38 -12.61 0.97 14.21
C ASP A 38 -13.27 -0.04 13.26
N GLN A 39 -13.53 0.37 12.01
CA GLN A 39 -14.06 -0.49 10.95
C GLN A 39 -13.10 -1.63 10.61
N LEU A 40 -11.81 -1.34 10.41
CA LEU A 40 -10.80 -2.36 10.15
C LEU A 40 -10.68 -3.35 11.30
N ASN A 41 -10.63 -2.88 12.55
CA ASN A 41 -10.63 -3.76 13.72
C ASN A 41 -11.88 -4.63 13.79
N THR A 42 -13.06 -4.07 13.47
CA THR A 42 -14.32 -4.82 13.47
C THR A 42 -14.29 -5.93 12.42
N TRP A 43 -13.95 -5.62 11.16
CA TRP A 43 -13.92 -6.61 10.09
C TRP A 43 -12.84 -7.66 10.30
N TYR A 44 -11.66 -7.26 10.78
CA TYR A 44 -10.56 -8.18 11.09
C TYR A 44 -10.95 -9.20 12.18
N ASN A 45 -11.67 -8.77 13.22
CA ASN A 45 -12.07 -9.64 14.34
C ASN A 45 -13.34 -10.47 14.07
N SER A 46 -14.08 -10.20 12.99
CA SER A 46 -15.36 -10.84 12.70
C SER A 46 -15.21 -12.21 12.02
N VAL A 47 -14.90 -13.27 12.78
CA VAL A 47 -14.67 -14.65 12.29
C VAL A 47 -15.94 -15.42 11.88
N THR A 48 -16.89 -14.76 11.20
CA THR A 48 -18.13 -15.40 10.74
C THR A 48 -17.90 -16.37 9.59
N ASP A 49 -18.66 -17.46 9.54
CA ASP A 49 -18.65 -18.39 8.40
C ASP A 49 -19.37 -17.77 7.17
N ASP A 50 -20.43 -17.00 7.39
CA ASP A 50 -21.20 -16.39 6.31
C ASP A 50 -21.73 -14.99 6.67
N CYS A 51 -22.28 -14.30 5.68
CA CYS A 51 -22.80 -12.94 5.81
C CYS A 51 -24.31 -12.90 5.60
N GLY A 52 -25.02 -13.82 6.27
CA GLY A 52 -26.48 -13.90 6.30
C GLY A 52 -27.06 -14.95 5.35
N GLY A 53 -26.36 -16.07 5.16
CA GLY A 53 -26.80 -17.22 4.37
C GLY A 53 -25.65 -18.00 3.72
N PRO A 54 -25.87 -19.29 3.39
CA PRO A 54 -24.82 -20.17 2.85
C PRO A 54 -24.36 -19.79 1.42
N ASP A 55 -25.12 -18.94 0.73
CA ASP A 55 -24.81 -18.31 -0.55
C ASP A 55 -24.06 -16.97 -0.42
N LYS A 56 -23.80 -16.50 0.81
CA LYS A 56 -23.15 -15.22 1.12
C LYS A 56 -21.84 -15.44 1.87
N PRO A 57 -20.71 -15.64 1.17
CA PRO A 57 -19.43 -15.91 1.82
C PRO A 57 -18.97 -14.80 2.77
N GLY A 58 -18.17 -15.19 3.76
CA GLY A 58 -17.67 -14.29 4.81
C GLY A 58 -16.97 -13.01 4.32
N TYR A 59 -16.37 -13.00 3.12
CA TYR A 59 -15.72 -11.78 2.58
C TYR A 59 -16.69 -10.61 2.36
N LEU A 60 -18.00 -10.88 2.28
CA LEU A 60 -19.01 -9.84 2.04
C LEU A 60 -19.13 -8.85 3.20
N CYS A 61 -18.85 -9.28 4.43
CA CYS A 61 -19.08 -8.54 5.67
C CYS A 61 -17.97 -8.70 6.72
N SER A 62 -16.89 -9.41 6.39
CA SER A 62 -15.76 -9.63 7.30
C SER A 62 -14.43 -9.67 6.56
N GLY A 63 -13.36 -9.58 7.35
CA GLY A 63 -12.00 -9.48 6.86
C GLY A 63 -11.76 -8.22 6.02
N ILE A 64 -10.53 -8.09 5.55
CA ILE A 64 -10.04 -6.89 4.89
C ILE A 64 -9.38 -7.30 3.59
N ALA A 65 -9.90 -6.80 2.47
CA ALA A 65 -9.23 -6.88 1.17
C ALA A 65 -8.21 -5.73 1.06
N LEU A 66 -6.94 -6.08 1.01
CA LEU A 66 -5.83 -5.14 0.84
C LEU A 66 -5.02 -5.51 -0.40
N ARG A 67 -4.59 -4.50 -1.15
CA ARG A 67 -3.76 -4.66 -2.35
C ARG A 67 -2.59 -3.72 -2.26
N THR A 68 -1.40 -4.27 -2.45
CA THR A 68 -0.20 -3.47 -2.63
C THR A 68 -0.22 -2.77 -3.97
N THR A 69 0.25 -1.52 -4.00
CA THR A 69 0.29 -0.70 -5.21
C THR A 69 1.67 -0.11 -5.39
N THR A 70 2.06 0.16 -6.62
CA THR A 70 3.18 1.06 -6.91
C THR A 70 2.61 2.49 -6.98
N SER A 71 3.42 3.50 -6.69
CA SER A 71 3.02 4.90 -6.78
C SER A 71 4.02 5.65 -7.64
N SER A 72 3.56 6.29 -8.71
CA SER A 72 4.37 7.19 -9.52
C SER A 72 3.52 8.25 -10.21
N THR A 73 4.16 9.26 -10.78
CA THR A 73 3.51 10.32 -11.58
C THR A 73 2.79 9.76 -12.82
N GLY A 74 3.31 8.68 -13.41
CA GLY A 74 2.88 8.15 -14.70
C GLY A 74 1.62 7.27 -14.71
N PHE A 75 1.12 6.82 -13.56
CA PHE A 75 -0.13 6.03 -13.50
C PHE A 75 -0.87 6.23 -12.17
N LEU A 76 -2.13 5.80 -12.12
CA LEU A 76 -2.97 5.85 -10.92
C LEU A 76 -3.07 4.45 -10.29
N PRO A 77 -2.73 4.27 -9.00
CA PRO A 77 -2.61 2.95 -8.39
C PRO A 77 -3.94 2.19 -8.21
N TRP A 78 -5.06 2.90 -8.23
CA TRP A 78 -6.42 2.36 -8.20
C TRP A 78 -7.00 2.12 -9.60
N GLU A 79 -6.26 2.41 -10.67
CA GLU A 79 -6.71 2.13 -12.03
C GLU A 79 -6.16 0.78 -12.52
N PRO A 80 -6.98 -0.04 -13.21
CA PRO A 80 -6.53 -1.34 -13.69
C PRO A 80 -5.50 -1.21 -14.82
N THR A 81 -4.52 -2.11 -14.85
CA THR A 81 -3.59 -2.25 -15.98
C THR A 81 -4.28 -2.94 -17.16
N ASP A 82 -3.73 -2.80 -18.38
CA ASP A 82 -4.29 -3.47 -19.56
C ASP A 82 -4.34 -4.99 -19.40
N SER A 83 -3.31 -5.59 -18.78
CA SER A 83 -3.29 -7.02 -18.45
C SER A 83 -4.35 -7.43 -17.44
N GLN A 84 -4.77 -6.54 -16.53
CA GLN A 84 -5.85 -6.81 -15.59
C GLN A 84 -7.22 -6.70 -16.25
N LEU A 85 -7.39 -5.76 -17.18
CA LEU A 85 -8.60 -5.65 -18.00
C LEU A 85 -8.76 -6.87 -18.91
N GLU A 86 -7.69 -7.29 -19.58
CA GLU A 86 -7.68 -8.49 -20.44
C GLU A 86 -8.01 -9.75 -19.64
N LYS A 87 -7.39 -9.91 -18.45
CA LYS A 87 -7.69 -11.02 -17.54
C LYS A 87 -9.09 -10.88 -16.92
N GLY A 88 -9.64 -9.67 -16.81
CA GLY A 88 -10.91 -9.40 -16.14
C GLY A 88 -10.85 -9.55 -14.62
N SER A 89 -9.67 -9.49 -14.01
CA SER A 89 -9.51 -9.57 -12.55
C SER A 89 -8.27 -8.89 -11.99
N ILE A 90 -8.38 -8.50 -10.71
CA ILE A 90 -7.34 -7.82 -9.93
C ILE A 90 -7.10 -8.60 -8.64
N ALA A 91 -5.84 -8.87 -8.36
CA ALA A 91 -5.44 -9.62 -7.17
C ALA A 91 -5.40 -8.75 -5.92
N PHE A 92 -5.95 -9.27 -4.84
CA PHE A 92 -5.88 -8.72 -3.49
C PHE A 92 -5.39 -9.82 -2.55
N SER A 93 -4.81 -9.42 -1.43
CA SER A 93 -4.76 -10.28 -0.26
C SER A 93 -6.00 -10.03 0.60
N TRP A 94 -6.40 -11.04 1.37
CA TRP A 94 -7.53 -10.92 2.27
C TRP A 94 -7.13 -11.37 3.68
N VAL A 95 -7.30 -10.52 4.67
CA VAL A 95 -6.87 -10.80 6.05
C VAL A 95 -8.04 -10.78 7.02
N ARG A 96 -8.00 -11.72 7.96
CA ARG A 96 -8.89 -11.80 9.12
C ARG A 96 -8.11 -12.42 10.27
N ARG A 97 -8.58 -12.28 11.51
CA ARG A 97 -7.87 -12.77 12.71
C ARG A 97 -7.49 -14.24 12.63
N ASP A 98 -8.25 -15.04 11.91
CA ASP A 98 -8.06 -16.47 11.70
C ASP A 98 -7.42 -16.81 10.32
N SER A 99 -6.98 -15.81 9.56
CA SER A 99 -6.33 -15.97 8.25
C SER A 99 -5.31 -14.85 8.02
N THR A 100 -4.21 -14.89 8.78
CA THR A 100 -3.12 -13.90 8.72
C THR A 100 -1.91 -14.41 7.92
N PHE A 101 -0.98 -13.49 7.65
CA PHE A 101 0.34 -13.73 7.08
C PHE A 101 1.33 -12.65 7.54
N GLY A 102 2.62 -12.91 7.34
CA GLY A 102 3.69 -12.10 7.95
C GLY A 102 4.00 -10.78 7.25
N ARG A 103 3.68 -10.66 5.95
CA ARG A 103 3.92 -9.44 5.16
C ARG A 103 3.09 -9.43 3.87
N PRO A 104 2.75 -8.26 3.32
CA PRO A 104 2.13 -8.20 2.00
C PRO A 104 3.13 -8.65 0.90
N PHE A 105 2.60 -8.96 -0.29
CA PHE A 105 3.43 -9.33 -1.44
C PHE A 105 3.86 -8.10 -2.24
N GLY A 106 5.15 -8.02 -2.56
CA GLY A 106 5.71 -6.91 -3.31
C GLY A 106 5.91 -5.68 -2.43
N ASN A 107 5.10 -4.63 -2.65
CA ASN A 107 5.28 -3.34 -2.00
C ASN A 107 4.78 -3.33 -0.55
N GLN A 108 5.15 -2.28 0.18
CA GLN A 108 4.77 -2.07 1.58
C GLN A 108 3.67 -1.02 1.75
N ASN A 109 3.16 -0.46 0.65
CA ASN A 109 2.00 0.45 0.63
C ASN A 109 0.92 -0.08 -0.31
N GLY A 110 -0.28 0.46 -0.17
CA GLY A 110 -1.39 0.07 -1.01
C GLY A 110 -2.71 0.71 -0.64
N LEU A 111 -3.78 0.06 -1.07
CA LEU A 111 -5.16 0.44 -0.76
C LEU A 111 -5.94 -0.69 -0.12
N VAL A 112 -6.94 -0.31 0.66
CA VAL A 112 -7.96 -1.18 1.25
C VAL A 112 -9.31 -0.84 0.64
N LEU A 113 -10.09 -1.86 0.30
CA LEU A 113 -11.48 -1.69 -0.14
C LEU A 113 -12.45 -2.01 1.00
N TYR A 114 -13.61 -1.35 1.00
CA TYR A 114 -14.73 -1.76 1.85
C TYR A 114 -15.15 -3.20 1.52
N PRO A 115 -15.53 -4.03 2.52
CA PRO A 115 -16.28 -5.25 2.26
C PRO A 115 -17.59 -4.93 1.51
N PRO A 116 -18.02 -5.76 0.54
CA PRO A 116 -19.16 -5.46 -0.33
C PRO A 116 -20.46 -5.03 0.38
N GLN A 117 -20.81 -5.56 1.55
CA GLN A 117 -22.02 -5.18 2.30
C GLN A 117 -21.90 -3.83 3.03
N TYR A 118 -20.67 -3.32 3.20
CA TYR A 118 -20.39 -2.04 3.84
C TYR A 118 -19.90 -0.98 2.85
N ALA A 119 -19.85 -1.28 1.55
CA ALA A 119 -19.49 -0.32 0.53
C ALA A 119 -20.45 0.90 0.58
N PRO A 120 -19.92 2.13 0.55
CA PRO A 120 -20.75 3.33 0.55
C PRO A 120 -21.77 3.33 -0.60
N PRO A 121 -22.98 3.89 -0.40
CA PRO A 121 -23.95 4.06 -1.47
C PRO A 121 -23.36 4.84 -2.65
N GLY A 122 -23.59 4.38 -3.87
CA GLY A 122 -23.05 5.01 -5.09
C GLY A 122 -21.65 4.55 -5.47
N SER A 123 -20.98 3.73 -4.65
CA SER A 123 -19.77 3.05 -5.07
C SER A 123 -20.05 1.98 -6.13
N LEU A 124 -19.01 1.63 -6.90
CA LEU A 124 -19.03 0.56 -7.88
C LEU A 124 -19.56 -0.73 -7.24
N ALA A 125 -20.58 -1.30 -7.88
CA ALA A 125 -21.37 -2.37 -7.29
C ALA A 125 -20.51 -3.58 -6.93
N ALA A 126 -20.73 -4.09 -5.72
CA ALA A 126 -20.31 -5.39 -5.17
C ALA A 126 -19.11 -6.04 -5.89
N LEU A 127 -17.90 -5.55 -5.57
CA LEU A 127 -16.62 -6.16 -5.93
C LEU A 127 -16.46 -7.52 -5.22
N ASN A 128 -17.27 -8.48 -5.65
CA ASN A 128 -17.35 -9.81 -5.08
C ASN A 128 -16.13 -10.63 -5.48
N VAL A 129 -15.60 -11.40 -4.54
CA VAL A 129 -14.46 -12.28 -4.81
C VAL A 129 -14.87 -13.32 -5.86
N LEU A 130 -14.14 -13.35 -6.97
CA LEU A 130 -14.27 -14.30 -8.07
C LEU A 130 -13.73 -15.67 -7.65
N CYS A 131 -12.62 -15.71 -6.93
CA CYS A 131 -12.04 -16.93 -6.38
C CYS A 131 -11.06 -16.62 -5.24
N THR A 132 -10.81 -17.64 -4.42
CA THR A 132 -9.92 -17.55 -3.26
C THR A 132 -8.89 -18.68 -3.26
N PHE A 133 -7.65 -18.35 -2.93
CA PHE A 133 -6.54 -19.28 -2.80
C PHE A 133 -5.95 -19.18 -1.38
N PRO A 134 -5.67 -20.30 -0.69
CA PRO A 134 -5.06 -20.28 0.65
C PRO A 134 -3.67 -19.63 0.68
N ILE A 135 -2.97 -19.56 -0.44
CA ILE A 135 -1.64 -18.98 -0.58
C ILE A 135 -1.55 -18.29 -1.95
N ASN A 136 -0.54 -17.47 -2.18
CA ASN A 136 -0.20 -16.94 -3.50
C ASN A 136 -0.28 -18.05 -4.56
N ALA A 137 -0.99 -17.78 -5.66
CA ALA A 137 -1.37 -18.80 -6.62
C ALA A 137 -0.89 -18.50 -8.05
N ASN A 138 0.08 -17.59 -8.22
CA ASN A 138 0.57 -17.15 -9.53
C ASN A 138 -0.59 -16.80 -10.48
N THR A 139 -1.55 -15.98 -10.03
CA THR A 139 -2.76 -15.71 -10.83
C THR A 139 -2.51 -14.93 -12.12
N ASN A 140 -1.29 -14.45 -12.35
CA ASN A 140 -0.83 -13.95 -13.64
C ASN A 140 -0.59 -15.06 -14.68
N GLN A 141 -0.40 -16.32 -14.25
CA GLN A 141 -0.17 -17.47 -15.12
C GLN A 141 -1.44 -18.27 -15.43
N ARG A 142 -2.62 -17.75 -15.05
CA ARG A 142 -3.93 -18.41 -15.18
C ARG A 142 -4.77 -17.70 -16.24
N PRO A 143 -4.77 -18.15 -17.51
CA PRO A 143 -5.36 -17.39 -18.61
C PRO A 143 -6.89 -17.54 -18.71
N THR A 144 -7.48 -18.50 -18.01
CA THR A 144 -8.92 -18.78 -18.10
C THR A 144 -9.64 -18.38 -16.82
N LEU A 145 -10.98 -18.27 -16.92
CA LEU A 145 -11.87 -18.04 -15.79
C LEU A 145 -11.51 -16.80 -14.96
N GLN A 146 -11.02 -15.76 -15.62
CA GLN A 146 -10.54 -14.52 -14.99
C GLN A 146 -9.44 -14.76 -13.94
N GLY A 147 -8.52 -15.69 -14.20
CA GLY A 147 -7.46 -16.06 -13.27
C GLY A 147 -7.87 -17.07 -12.20
N CYS A 148 -9.12 -17.53 -12.19
CA CYS A 148 -9.59 -18.57 -11.28
C CYS A 148 -9.38 -19.99 -11.82
N GLY A 149 -9.01 -20.12 -13.10
CA GLY A 149 -8.76 -21.40 -13.75
C GLY A 149 -7.35 -21.95 -13.50
N PRO A 150 -6.97 -23.02 -14.21
CA PRO A 150 -5.65 -23.63 -14.09
C PRO A 150 -4.52 -22.73 -14.59
N ILE A 151 -3.30 -23.05 -14.14
CA ILE A 151 -2.07 -22.59 -14.79
C ILE A 151 -1.85 -23.43 -16.04
N SER A 152 -1.51 -22.78 -17.16
CA SER A 152 -1.24 -23.46 -18.43
C SER A 152 -0.18 -24.57 -18.28
N GLY A 153 -0.52 -25.78 -18.70
CA GLY A 153 0.35 -26.96 -18.59
C GLY A 153 0.36 -27.63 -17.22
N PHE A 154 -0.44 -27.17 -16.26
CA PHE A 154 -0.61 -27.76 -14.93
C PHE A 154 -2.09 -27.99 -14.58
N GLU A 155 -2.95 -28.18 -15.59
CA GLU A 155 -4.40 -28.28 -15.46
C GLU A 155 -4.81 -29.36 -14.45
N GLU A 156 -4.22 -30.56 -14.54
CA GLU A 156 -4.53 -31.69 -13.66
C GLU A 156 -4.27 -31.44 -12.15
N THR A 157 -3.49 -30.39 -11.82
CA THR A 157 -3.09 -30.07 -10.45
C THR A 157 -3.50 -28.68 -9.99
N THR A 158 -3.85 -27.77 -10.90
CA THR A 158 -4.09 -26.35 -10.58
C THR A 158 -5.43 -25.81 -11.07
N ASP A 159 -6.26 -26.62 -11.72
CA ASP A 159 -7.66 -26.27 -11.97
C ASP A 159 -8.39 -25.96 -10.66
N THR A 160 -9.62 -25.46 -10.75
CA THR A 160 -10.47 -25.15 -9.59
C THR A 160 -10.53 -26.33 -8.63
N CYS A 161 -10.52 -26.06 -7.32
CA CYS A 161 -10.59 -27.12 -6.32
C CYS A 161 -11.84 -27.98 -6.49
N GLN A 162 -12.94 -27.39 -6.98
CA GLN A 162 -14.15 -28.11 -7.37
C GLN A 162 -13.88 -29.14 -8.48
N ALA A 163 -13.22 -28.75 -9.58
CA ALA A 163 -12.89 -29.65 -10.68
C ALA A 163 -11.92 -30.76 -10.27
N LEU A 164 -11.00 -30.47 -9.34
CA LEU A 164 -10.02 -31.43 -8.84
C LEU A 164 -10.54 -32.32 -7.68
N GLY A 165 -11.82 -32.21 -7.30
CA GLY A 165 -12.42 -32.98 -6.22
C GLY A 165 -11.92 -32.62 -4.82
N VAL A 166 -11.32 -31.45 -4.65
CA VAL A 166 -10.81 -30.93 -3.37
C VAL A 166 -11.92 -30.15 -2.68
N ASN A 167 -12.60 -30.81 -1.73
CA ASN A 167 -13.78 -30.28 -1.05
C ASN A 167 -13.52 -29.90 0.42
N THR A 168 -12.37 -30.28 0.97
CA THR A 168 -12.02 -30.03 2.38
C THR A 168 -10.64 -29.42 2.52
N ALA A 169 -10.42 -28.74 3.65
CA ALA A 169 -9.11 -28.18 3.98
C ALA A 169 -8.03 -29.27 4.08
N GLN A 170 -8.35 -30.42 4.68
CA GLN A 170 -7.41 -31.54 4.78
C GLN A 170 -7.01 -32.08 3.41
N GLN A 171 -7.97 -32.27 2.49
CA GLN A 171 -7.67 -32.68 1.12
C GLN A 171 -6.75 -31.69 0.40
N TRP A 172 -6.92 -30.38 0.64
CA TRP A 172 -6.03 -29.37 0.09
C TRP A 172 -4.61 -29.49 0.67
N LEU A 173 -4.48 -29.65 1.99
CA LEU A 173 -3.19 -29.81 2.67
C LEU A 173 -2.45 -31.07 2.23
N ASP A 174 -3.17 -32.18 2.08
CA ASP A 174 -2.61 -33.46 1.63
C ASP A 174 -2.15 -33.39 0.16
N LYS A 175 -2.89 -32.66 -0.69
CA LYS A 175 -2.59 -32.50 -2.11
C LYS A 175 -1.44 -31.52 -2.36
N TYR A 176 -1.29 -30.49 -1.53
CA TYR A 176 -0.31 -29.41 -1.72
C TYR A 176 0.67 -29.26 -0.55
N PRO A 177 1.45 -30.29 -0.20
CA PRO A 177 2.45 -30.18 0.87
C PRO A 177 3.56 -29.17 0.55
N GLN A 178 3.76 -28.85 -0.74
CA GLN A 178 4.75 -27.88 -1.25
C GLN A 178 4.09 -26.64 -1.87
N ALA A 179 3.06 -26.11 -1.20
CA ALA A 179 2.26 -24.98 -1.69
C ALA A 179 3.06 -23.68 -1.98
N SER A 180 4.29 -23.56 -1.46
CA SER A 180 5.23 -22.46 -1.74
C SER A 180 5.72 -22.41 -3.20
N ASN A 181 5.46 -23.44 -4.01
CA ASN A 181 5.68 -23.39 -5.46
C ASN A 181 4.54 -22.65 -6.22
N TYR A 182 3.50 -22.22 -5.50
CA TYR A 182 2.32 -21.47 -6.00
C TYR A 182 1.47 -22.22 -7.04
N ARG A 183 1.70 -23.52 -7.24
CA ARG A 183 0.92 -24.41 -8.13
C ARG A 183 -0.12 -25.16 -7.31
N VAL A 184 -1.15 -24.42 -6.89
CA VAL A 184 -2.25 -24.92 -6.06
C VAL A 184 -3.61 -24.71 -6.75
N CYS A 185 -4.64 -25.45 -6.34
CA CYS A 185 -6.02 -25.08 -6.66
C CYS A 185 -6.53 -23.99 -5.72
N GLY A 186 -7.52 -23.24 -6.20
CA GLY A 186 -8.35 -22.34 -5.40
C GLY A 186 -9.83 -22.62 -5.64
N TRP A 187 -10.69 -22.05 -4.81
CA TRP A 187 -12.13 -22.22 -4.94
C TRP A 187 -12.71 -21.13 -5.85
N ASP A 188 -13.37 -21.54 -6.92
CA ASP A 188 -14.13 -20.65 -7.81
C ASP A 188 -15.45 -20.22 -7.14
N LEU A 189 -15.70 -18.92 -7.10
CA LEU A 189 -16.84 -18.26 -6.46
C LEU A 189 -17.59 -17.33 -7.42
N ARG A 190 -17.23 -17.31 -8.72
CA ARG A 190 -17.84 -16.44 -9.73
C ARG A 190 -19.35 -16.64 -9.88
N GLN A 191 -19.82 -17.85 -9.61
CA GLN A 191 -21.24 -18.20 -9.57
C GLN A 191 -21.64 -18.50 -8.13
N PRO A 192 -22.34 -17.58 -7.44
CA PRO A 192 -22.86 -17.83 -6.11
C PRO A 192 -23.80 -19.05 -6.09
N THR A 193 -23.58 -19.95 -5.15
CA THR A 193 -24.40 -21.14 -4.90
C THR A 193 -24.60 -21.29 -3.40
N ALA A 194 -25.48 -22.19 -2.96
CA ALA A 194 -25.62 -22.55 -1.55
C ALA A 194 -24.34 -23.16 -0.93
N ALA A 195 -23.28 -23.40 -1.70
CA ALA A 195 -21.98 -23.87 -1.21
C ALA A 195 -20.91 -22.77 -1.17
N SER A 196 -21.20 -21.54 -1.62
CA SER A 196 -20.18 -20.49 -1.77
C SER A 196 -19.56 -20.09 -0.43
N ALA A 197 -20.35 -19.93 0.63
CA ALA A 197 -19.80 -19.64 1.96
C ALA A 197 -18.92 -20.78 2.47
N HIS A 198 -19.37 -22.03 2.27
CA HIS A 198 -18.59 -23.21 2.60
C HIS A 198 -17.25 -23.25 1.86
N ALA A 199 -17.25 -23.03 0.54
CA ALA A 199 -16.05 -23.03 -0.29
C ALA A 199 -15.03 -21.97 0.15
N PHE A 200 -15.50 -20.75 0.44
CA PHE A 200 -14.63 -19.68 0.96
C PHE A 200 -14.04 -20.06 2.33
N ASN A 201 -14.85 -20.56 3.26
CA ASN A 201 -14.37 -21.01 4.57
C ASN A 201 -13.40 -22.19 4.49
N THR A 202 -13.60 -23.10 3.54
CA THR A 202 -12.68 -24.21 3.30
C THR A 202 -11.29 -23.70 2.90
N ALA A 203 -11.22 -22.63 2.10
CA ALA A 203 -9.95 -21.97 1.79
C ALA A 203 -9.27 -21.37 3.04
N LEU A 204 -10.05 -20.73 3.92
CA LEU A 204 -9.54 -20.19 5.19
C LEU A 204 -9.03 -21.30 6.12
N ARG A 205 -9.75 -22.42 6.21
CA ARG A 205 -9.32 -23.57 7.02
C ARG A 205 -8.06 -24.24 6.43
N ALA A 206 -7.94 -24.30 5.11
CA ALA A 206 -6.71 -24.77 4.45
C ALA A 206 -5.54 -23.85 4.80
N ARG A 207 -5.73 -22.53 4.75
CA ARG A 207 -4.74 -21.53 5.19
C ARG A 207 -4.29 -21.76 6.63
N GLN A 208 -5.25 -21.93 7.54
CA GLN A 208 -5.00 -22.17 8.96
C GLN A 208 -4.13 -23.40 9.19
N GLY A 209 -4.41 -24.49 8.49
CA GLY A 209 -3.70 -25.77 8.63
C GLY A 209 -2.36 -25.86 7.88
N MET A 210 -1.94 -24.84 7.12
CA MET A 210 -0.64 -24.88 6.44
C MET A 210 0.51 -24.98 7.44
N ALA A 211 1.66 -25.51 7.01
CA ALA A 211 2.89 -25.49 7.80
C ALA A 211 3.38 -24.06 8.08
N ASP A 212 4.09 -23.86 9.20
CA ASP A 212 4.64 -22.55 9.58
C ASP A 212 5.58 -21.96 8.53
N ALA A 213 6.33 -22.82 7.83
CA ALA A 213 7.20 -22.42 6.72
C ALA A 213 6.48 -21.69 5.58
N HIS A 214 5.16 -21.90 5.43
CA HIS A 214 4.34 -21.26 4.38
C HIS A 214 3.46 -20.13 4.91
N TRP A 215 3.42 -19.92 6.23
CA TRP A 215 2.53 -18.92 6.85
C TRP A 215 2.86 -17.49 6.45
N SER A 216 4.15 -17.17 6.29
CA SER A 216 4.59 -15.81 5.98
C SER A 216 4.20 -15.35 4.56
N ILE A 217 3.90 -16.29 3.67
CA ILE A 217 3.52 -16.04 2.29
C ILE A 217 2.07 -15.56 2.24
N ASN A 218 1.78 -14.49 1.51
CA ASN A 218 0.41 -13.98 1.36
C ASN A 218 -0.59 -15.03 0.86
N ASN A 219 -1.87 -14.82 1.13
CA ASN A 219 -2.95 -15.46 0.38
C ASN A 219 -3.35 -14.59 -0.82
N GLU A 220 -4.29 -15.07 -1.61
CA GLU A 220 -4.75 -14.36 -2.80
C GLU A 220 -6.24 -14.55 -3.03
N VAL A 221 -6.94 -13.44 -3.24
CA VAL A 221 -8.33 -13.39 -3.74
C VAL A 221 -8.35 -12.56 -5.01
N LEU A 222 -9.15 -12.96 -5.99
CA LEU A 222 -9.35 -12.18 -7.22
C LEU A 222 -10.68 -11.45 -7.16
N LEU A 223 -10.65 -10.14 -7.38
CA LEU A 223 -11.83 -9.30 -7.57
C LEU A 223 -12.03 -9.03 -9.07
N PRO A 224 -13.26 -8.76 -9.54
CA PRO A 224 -13.48 -8.31 -10.92
C PRO A 224 -12.70 -7.03 -11.19
N ALA A 225 -12.09 -6.95 -12.38
CA ALA A 225 -11.57 -5.69 -12.88
C ALA A 225 -12.72 -4.72 -13.15
N TRP A 226 -12.50 -3.44 -12.86
CA TRP A 226 -13.40 -2.34 -13.23
C TRP A 226 -12.89 -1.62 -14.48
N GLU A 227 -13.66 -0.71 -15.03
CA GLU A 227 -13.22 0.10 -16.16
C GLU A 227 -12.27 1.21 -15.71
N LYS A 228 -11.35 1.61 -16.59
CA LYS A 228 -10.48 2.76 -16.31
C LYS A 228 -11.32 4.04 -16.12
N GLY A 229 -10.88 4.90 -15.22
CA GLY A 229 -11.53 6.16 -14.88
C GLY A 229 -12.65 6.03 -13.84
N GLN A 230 -12.85 4.84 -13.26
CA GLN A 230 -13.85 4.61 -12.22
C GLN A 230 -13.31 4.81 -10.79
N GLY A 231 -12.08 5.30 -10.61
CA GLY A 231 -11.47 5.47 -9.28
C GLY A 231 -12.31 6.28 -8.29
N GLY A 232 -13.05 7.30 -8.75
CA GLY A 232 -13.90 8.14 -7.90
C GLY A 232 -15.16 7.46 -7.36
N VAL A 233 -15.57 6.32 -7.94
CA VAL A 233 -16.65 5.48 -7.43
C VAL A 233 -16.14 4.15 -6.87
N LEU A 234 -14.84 3.89 -6.91
CA LEU A 234 -14.26 2.72 -6.27
C LEU A 234 -14.47 2.82 -4.74
N PRO A 235 -14.88 1.75 -4.04
CA PRO A 235 -15.08 1.78 -2.59
C PRO A 235 -13.73 1.72 -1.86
N VAL A 236 -12.84 2.69 -2.10
CA VAL A 236 -11.58 2.84 -1.38
C VAL A 236 -11.87 3.26 0.05
N HIS A 237 -11.49 2.41 0.99
CA HIS A 237 -11.65 2.66 2.42
C HIS A 237 -10.51 3.52 2.96
N SER A 238 -9.27 3.10 2.66
CA SER A 238 -8.05 3.75 3.15
C SER A 238 -6.88 3.41 2.24
N PHE A 239 -5.91 4.33 2.14
CA PHE A 239 -4.56 3.95 1.76
C PHE A 239 -3.84 3.39 2.98
N PHE A 240 -2.88 2.51 2.77
CA PHE A 240 -2.11 1.94 3.87
C PHE A 240 -0.62 1.93 3.58
N TYR A 241 0.15 1.87 4.66
CA TYR A 241 1.57 1.53 4.63
C TYR A 241 1.90 0.57 5.76
N VAL A 242 2.95 -0.23 5.61
CA VAL A 242 3.44 -1.12 6.67
C VAL A 242 4.21 -0.30 7.71
N GLN A 243 3.86 -0.50 8.99
CA GLN A 243 4.46 0.25 10.09
C GLN A 243 6.00 0.16 10.07
N GLY A 244 6.67 1.31 10.13
CA GLY A 244 8.14 1.41 10.07
C GLY A 244 8.72 1.58 8.66
N GLU A 245 7.89 1.53 7.63
CA GLU A 245 8.29 1.71 6.22
C GLU A 245 7.98 3.13 5.75
N ARG A 246 8.91 4.08 5.95
CA ARG A 246 8.66 5.50 5.64
C ARG A 246 8.56 5.80 4.14
N GLU A 247 9.29 5.07 3.30
CA GLU A 247 9.11 5.12 1.85
C GLU A 247 7.67 4.73 1.45
N ALA A 248 7.12 3.71 2.10
CA ALA A 248 5.75 3.28 1.87
C ALA A 248 4.74 4.33 2.36
N LEU A 249 5.01 5.01 3.46
CA LEU A 249 4.22 6.15 3.93
C LEU A 249 4.23 7.30 2.92
N ALA A 250 5.39 7.69 2.38
CA ALA A 250 5.48 8.72 1.35
C ALA A 250 4.65 8.36 0.10
N LYS A 251 4.71 7.09 -0.35
CA LYS A 251 3.90 6.57 -1.46
C LYS A 251 2.39 6.57 -1.13
N ALA A 252 1.99 6.20 0.08
CA ALA A 252 0.59 6.26 0.51
C ALA A 252 0.06 7.71 0.63
N GLN A 253 0.89 8.64 1.09
CA GLN A 253 0.59 10.08 1.11
C GLN A 253 0.43 10.64 -0.30
N TYR A 254 1.29 10.22 -1.23
CA TYR A 254 1.18 10.59 -2.64
C TYR A 254 -0.15 10.16 -3.25
N ASP A 255 -0.54 8.91 -3.00
CA ASP A 255 -1.83 8.37 -3.45
C ASP A 255 -3.01 9.10 -2.81
N GLN A 256 -2.92 9.43 -1.51
CA GLN A 256 -3.91 10.23 -0.80
C GLN A 256 -4.11 11.61 -1.45
N ILE A 257 -3.02 12.34 -1.74
CA ILE A 257 -3.07 13.66 -2.37
C ILE A 257 -3.76 13.57 -3.72
N ARG A 258 -3.35 12.63 -4.57
CA ARG A 258 -3.90 12.48 -5.92
C ARG A 258 -5.35 12.08 -5.92
N TYR A 259 -5.74 11.19 -5.01
CA TYR A 259 -7.14 10.78 -4.89
C TYR A 259 -8.04 11.96 -4.48
N HIS A 260 -7.56 12.78 -3.55
CA HIS A 260 -8.26 14.01 -3.15
C HIS A 260 -8.34 15.04 -4.28
N GLN A 261 -7.25 15.25 -5.03
CA GLN A 261 -7.22 16.18 -6.16
C GLN A 261 -8.15 15.76 -7.31
N LEU A 262 -8.26 14.46 -7.59
CA LEU A 262 -9.06 13.94 -8.70
C LEU A 262 -10.54 13.78 -8.36
N TYR A 263 -10.86 13.44 -7.10
CA TYR A 263 -12.22 13.02 -6.72
C TYR A 263 -12.81 13.81 -5.57
N GLU A 264 -12.09 14.79 -5.01
CA GLU A 264 -12.50 15.58 -3.83
C GLU A 264 -12.79 14.71 -2.59
N GLN A 265 -12.25 13.49 -2.56
CA GLN A 265 -12.46 12.53 -1.49
C GLN A 265 -11.26 12.46 -0.55
N ARG A 266 -11.53 12.62 0.74
CA ARG A 266 -10.52 12.53 1.80
C ARG A 266 -10.41 11.10 2.32
N VAL A 267 -9.59 10.29 1.63
CA VAL A 267 -9.28 8.91 2.03
C VAL A 267 -8.12 8.93 3.03
N PRO A 268 -8.25 8.31 4.22
CA PRO A 268 -7.18 8.31 5.22
C PRO A 268 -6.03 7.38 4.84
N VAL A 269 -4.82 7.73 5.30
CA VAL A 269 -3.65 6.84 5.34
C VAL A 269 -3.64 6.14 6.70
N ILE A 270 -3.56 4.80 6.69
CA ILE A 270 -3.58 3.95 7.88
C ILE A 270 -2.28 3.15 7.98
N SER A 271 -1.66 3.16 9.15
CA SER A 271 -0.50 2.31 9.46
C SER A 271 -0.97 0.88 9.76
N VAL A 272 -0.34 -0.10 9.12
CA VAL A 272 -0.67 -1.52 9.28
C VAL A 272 0.54 -2.26 9.80
N ARG A 273 0.41 -2.91 10.95
CA ARG A 273 1.41 -3.86 11.45
C ARG A 273 0.97 -5.27 11.14
N PHE A 274 1.82 -6.02 10.43
CA PHE A 274 1.64 -7.45 10.21
C PHE A 274 2.21 -8.24 11.40
N PRO A 275 1.62 -9.40 11.76
CA PRO A 275 2.19 -10.26 12.79
C PRO A 275 3.53 -10.87 12.35
N THR A 276 4.39 -11.21 13.30
CA THR A 276 5.68 -11.88 13.04
C THR A 276 5.57 -13.41 13.07
N ASP A 277 4.50 -13.94 13.67
CA ASP A 277 4.19 -15.36 13.76
C ASP A 277 2.66 -15.57 13.84
N ARG A 278 2.23 -16.85 13.76
CA ARG A 278 0.81 -17.24 13.76
C ARG A 278 0.02 -16.83 14.99
N SER A 279 0.67 -16.67 16.14
CA SER A 279 -0.01 -16.27 17.39
C SER A 279 -0.26 -14.76 17.45
N GLY A 280 0.49 -13.99 16.65
CA GLY A 280 0.36 -12.56 16.53
C GLY A 280 -0.94 -12.12 15.82
N SER A 281 -1.31 -10.86 16.05
CA SER A 281 -2.42 -10.20 15.37
C SER A 281 -1.95 -8.97 14.60
N MET A 282 -2.66 -8.66 13.52
CA MET A 282 -2.51 -7.38 12.85
C MET A 282 -3.02 -6.26 13.74
N SER A 283 -2.45 -5.06 13.59
CA SER A 283 -2.99 -3.84 14.18
C SER A 283 -3.05 -2.72 13.18
N PHE A 284 -4.06 -1.87 13.34
CA PHE A 284 -4.33 -0.72 12.49
C PHE A 284 -4.26 0.53 13.36
N SER A 285 -3.51 1.54 12.95
CA SER A 285 -3.41 2.80 13.67
C SER A 285 -3.45 3.99 12.73
N TYR A 286 -3.94 5.11 13.26
CA TYR A 286 -3.97 6.39 12.60
C TYR A 286 -3.07 7.37 13.35
N ASP A 287 -2.21 8.07 12.62
CA ASP A 287 -1.51 9.25 13.07
C ASP A 287 -1.88 10.43 12.16
N GLU A 288 -2.05 11.60 12.74
CA GLU A 288 -2.31 12.83 11.99
C GLU A 288 -1.08 13.26 11.17
N GLN A 289 0.12 12.95 11.64
CA GLN A 289 1.38 13.22 10.93
C GLN A 289 1.56 12.33 9.70
N ASP A 290 0.89 11.19 9.65
CA ASP A 290 0.92 10.29 8.48
C ASP A 290 0.06 10.82 7.32
N GLN A 291 -0.80 11.80 7.56
CA GLN A 291 -1.62 12.39 6.50
C GLN A 291 -0.84 13.49 5.76
N ALA A 292 -1.11 13.65 4.47
CA ALA A 292 -0.61 14.78 3.70
C ALA A 292 -1.73 15.78 3.34
N VAL A 293 -2.96 15.31 3.12
CA VAL A 293 -4.09 16.19 2.82
C VAL A 293 -4.55 16.94 4.08
N GLY A 294 -4.65 18.27 3.99
CA GLY A 294 -5.06 19.12 5.10
C GLY A 294 -3.96 19.39 6.13
N ARG A 295 -2.69 19.12 5.78
CA ARG A 295 -1.51 19.36 6.62
C ARG A 295 -0.64 20.45 6.01
N PRO A 296 0.07 21.25 6.83
CA PRO A 296 1.04 22.21 6.31
C PRO A 296 2.17 21.51 5.55
N THR A 297 2.69 22.17 4.52
CA THR A 297 3.86 21.74 3.76
C THR A 297 5.09 21.63 4.68
N PRO A 298 5.74 20.45 4.80
CA PRO A 298 6.94 20.32 5.61
C PRO A 298 8.15 21.05 4.99
N THR A 299 8.88 21.80 5.82
CA THR A 299 10.08 22.57 5.43
C THR A 299 11.29 22.25 6.35
N PRO A 300 11.74 20.99 6.42
CA PRO A 300 12.90 20.62 7.25
C PRO A 300 14.19 21.31 6.81
N ARG A 301 15.10 21.52 7.77
CA ARG A 301 16.48 21.96 7.57
C ARG A 301 17.41 21.07 8.38
N ILE A 302 18.44 20.53 7.74
CA ILE A 302 19.34 19.52 8.33
C ILE A 302 20.78 19.81 7.90
N ASP A 303 21.64 20.03 8.88
CA ASP A 303 23.09 20.23 8.74
C ASP A 303 23.89 19.24 9.61
N PHE A 304 23.22 18.26 10.24
CA PHE A 304 23.79 17.18 11.05
C PHE A 304 24.67 17.58 12.25
N GLU A 305 24.84 18.88 12.52
CA GLU A 305 25.69 19.39 13.61
C GLU A 305 25.21 18.97 15.00
N ASP A 306 23.91 18.70 15.15
CA ASP A 306 23.30 18.17 16.37
C ASP A 306 23.31 16.63 16.47
N VAL A 307 23.80 15.94 15.43
CA VAL A 307 23.91 14.49 15.38
C VAL A 307 25.30 14.04 15.81
N THR A 308 25.38 13.06 16.71
CA THR A 308 26.68 12.52 17.16
C THR A 308 27.36 11.74 16.02
N PRO A 309 28.64 12.00 15.72
CA PRO A 309 29.39 11.22 14.74
C PRO A 309 29.44 9.73 15.10
N GLY A 310 29.29 8.87 14.11
CA GLY A 310 29.21 7.43 14.31
C GLY A 310 28.56 6.69 13.15
N HIS A 311 28.40 5.38 13.32
CA HIS A 311 27.81 4.50 12.31
C HIS A 311 26.29 4.51 12.40
N TYR A 312 25.62 4.69 11.26
CA TYR A 312 24.16 4.69 11.17
C TYR A 312 23.73 3.90 9.93
N ALA A 313 22.90 2.87 10.11
CA ALA A 313 22.19 2.25 8.99
C ALA A 313 20.95 3.08 8.61
N ARG A 314 20.34 3.70 9.61
CA ARG A 314 19.14 4.52 9.52
C ARG A 314 19.28 5.67 10.54
N LEU A 315 18.98 6.88 10.11
CA LEU A 315 19.07 8.10 10.91
C LEU A 315 17.78 8.90 10.73
N LEU A 316 17.17 9.35 11.82
CA LEU A 316 16.06 10.29 11.80
C LEU A 316 16.57 11.65 12.27
N ALA A 317 16.61 12.64 11.39
CA ALA A 317 17.04 14.00 11.71
C ALA A 317 15.94 14.99 11.32
N HIS A 318 15.47 15.80 12.28
CA HIS A 318 14.39 16.80 12.08
C HIS A 318 13.17 16.30 11.28
N GLY A 319 12.77 15.04 11.48
CA GLY A 319 11.61 14.42 10.81
C GLY A 319 11.89 13.81 9.43
N VAL A 320 13.11 13.90 8.90
CA VAL A 320 13.54 13.23 7.68
C VAL A 320 14.28 11.96 8.04
N GLU A 321 13.84 10.83 7.48
CA GLU A 321 14.56 9.57 7.59
C GLU A 321 15.61 9.46 6.48
N PHE A 322 16.84 9.15 6.87
CA PHE A 322 17.94 8.76 6.02
C PHE A 322 18.23 7.27 6.19
N GLN A 323 18.44 6.56 5.10
CA GLN A 323 18.88 5.17 5.07
C GLN A 323 20.19 5.08 4.29
N LEU A 324 21.18 4.43 4.90
CA LEU A 324 22.51 4.29 4.33
C LEU A 324 22.74 2.84 3.94
N SER A 325 23.14 2.63 2.69
CA SER A 325 23.60 1.32 2.26
C SER A 325 24.99 1.05 2.83
N ARG A 326 25.17 -0.15 3.40
CA ARG A 326 26.36 -0.65 4.13
C ARG A 326 26.63 0.08 5.46
N VAL A 327 26.56 -0.69 6.54
CA VAL A 327 26.53 -0.23 7.95
C VAL A 327 27.86 0.31 8.50
N THR A 328 28.88 0.45 7.67
CA THR A 328 30.22 0.93 8.07
C THR A 328 30.40 2.43 7.88
N ARG A 329 29.35 3.16 7.48
CA ARG A 329 29.32 4.62 7.37
C ARG A 329 28.19 5.21 8.21
N GLY A 330 27.98 6.52 8.13
CA GLY A 330 27.09 7.26 9.03
C GLY A 330 27.39 8.75 9.04
N VAL A 331 27.34 9.36 10.22
CA VAL A 331 27.68 10.77 10.41
C VAL A 331 29.14 10.90 10.77
N SER A 332 29.82 11.86 10.16
CA SER A 332 31.26 12.06 10.28
C SER A 332 31.59 13.52 10.45
N ASP A 333 32.66 13.77 11.19
CA ASP A 333 33.22 15.09 11.50
C ASP A 333 34.54 15.35 10.74
N LYS A 334 34.91 14.46 9.81
CA LYS A 334 36.19 14.55 9.10
C LYS A 334 36.14 15.63 8.03
N PRO A 335 37.10 16.58 8.00
CA PRO A 335 37.16 17.59 6.96
C PRO A 335 37.20 16.98 5.54
N ARG A 336 36.52 17.64 4.60
CA ARG A 336 36.48 17.28 3.18
C ARG A 336 37.33 18.27 2.39
N GLU A 337 38.54 17.86 2.03
CA GLU A 337 39.48 18.71 1.28
C GLU A 337 38.86 19.15 -0.05
N GLY A 338 38.80 20.45 -0.29
CA GLY A 338 38.18 21.06 -1.48
C GLY A 338 36.65 21.23 -1.38
N GLY A 339 36.02 20.76 -0.30
CA GLY A 339 34.59 20.85 -0.03
C GLY A 339 34.22 21.78 1.12
N GLU A 340 35.18 22.52 1.68
CA GLU A 340 35.05 23.22 2.98
C GLU A 340 33.98 24.31 2.99
N GLU A 341 33.56 24.81 1.83
CA GLU A 341 32.47 25.79 1.74
C GLU A 341 31.08 25.13 1.79
N LEU A 342 30.97 23.87 1.33
CA LEU A 342 29.72 23.15 1.07
C LEU A 342 29.43 22.05 2.09
N ILE A 343 30.47 21.31 2.51
CA ILE A 343 30.38 20.20 3.47
C ILE A 343 31.19 20.61 4.71
N LYS A 344 30.51 21.04 5.77
CA LYS A 344 31.13 21.59 6.98
C LYS A 344 30.79 20.72 8.17
N GLY A 345 31.71 20.63 9.12
CA GLY A 345 31.48 19.94 10.39
C GLY A 345 30.93 18.52 10.18
N HIS A 346 29.75 18.28 10.74
CA HIS A 346 29.10 16.99 10.68
C HIS A 346 28.36 16.81 9.35
N HIS A 347 28.56 15.68 8.69
CA HIS A 347 27.88 15.37 7.44
C HIS A 347 27.64 13.88 7.30
N LEU A 348 26.72 13.53 6.42
CA LEU A 348 26.37 12.14 6.16
C LEU A 348 27.30 11.56 5.10
N GLU A 349 27.77 10.33 5.32
CA GLU A 349 28.65 9.58 4.43
C GLU A 349 28.07 8.21 4.11
N ALA A 350 28.20 7.79 2.86
CA ALA A 350 27.95 6.41 2.42
C ALA A 350 28.96 5.99 1.36
N ASP A 351 29.22 4.69 1.24
CA ASP A 351 30.07 4.09 0.19
C ASP A 351 29.24 3.49 -0.96
N SER A 352 27.93 3.76 -0.99
CA SER A 352 27.03 3.27 -2.03
C SER A 352 25.85 4.20 -2.27
N SER A 353 24.98 4.37 -1.27
CA SER A 353 23.81 5.23 -1.42
C SER A 353 23.35 5.85 -0.12
N ILE A 354 22.81 7.06 -0.28
CA ILE A 354 22.09 7.81 0.74
C ILE A 354 20.66 7.94 0.23
N LYS A 355 19.72 7.24 0.86
CA LYS A 355 18.29 7.41 0.60
C LYS A 355 17.70 8.34 1.67
N LEU A 356 16.87 9.30 1.27
CA LEU A 356 16.10 10.12 2.19
C LEU A 356 14.62 10.21 1.79
N VAL A 357 13.75 10.35 2.79
CA VAL A 357 12.29 10.39 2.61
C VAL A 357 11.75 11.77 2.98
N LEU A 358 11.18 12.48 2.01
CA LEU A 358 10.53 13.77 2.17
C LEU A 358 9.02 13.60 2.18
N GLU A 359 8.44 13.56 3.37
CA GLU A 359 6.99 13.33 3.57
C GLU A 359 6.16 14.60 3.41
N GLY A 360 4.84 14.45 3.36
CA GLY A 360 3.87 15.54 3.33
C GLY A 360 3.64 16.15 1.94
N GLY A 361 2.64 17.03 1.87
CA GLY A 361 2.20 17.68 0.62
C GLY A 361 2.99 18.93 0.26
N GLY A 362 2.49 19.63 -0.76
CA GLY A 362 2.99 20.94 -1.19
C GLY A 362 4.10 20.89 -2.23
N ARG A 363 4.19 21.96 -3.02
CA ARG A 363 5.29 22.18 -3.95
C ARG A 363 6.49 22.74 -3.20
N ARG A 364 7.67 22.13 -3.36
CA ARG A 364 8.84 22.43 -2.54
C ARG A 364 10.12 22.52 -3.36
N LEU A 365 10.99 23.47 -3.02
CA LEU A 365 12.37 23.51 -3.46
C LEU A 365 13.21 22.74 -2.44
N VAL A 366 13.90 21.71 -2.89
CA VAL A 366 14.86 20.93 -2.10
C VAL A 366 16.26 21.32 -2.57
N THR A 367 17.09 21.77 -1.64
CA THR A 367 18.49 22.10 -1.86
C THR A 367 19.35 21.27 -0.93
N PHE A 368 20.44 20.68 -1.41
CA PHE A 368 21.44 20.04 -0.56
C PHE A 368 22.84 20.15 -1.16
N ALA A 369 23.85 20.17 -0.30
CA ALA A 369 25.24 20.01 -0.71
C ALA A 369 25.56 18.52 -0.84
N TRP A 370 26.35 18.17 -1.84
CA TRP A 370 26.79 16.81 -2.09
C TRP A 370 28.27 16.77 -2.45
N GLY A 371 28.86 15.58 -2.33
CA GLY A 371 30.13 15.29 -2.96
C GLY A 371 30.32 13.80 -3.23
N CYS A 372 31.16 13.46 -4.20
CA CYS A 372 31.46 12.07 -4.52
C CYS A 372 32.86 11.87 -5.13
N THR A 373 33.42 10.66 -4.99
CA THR A 373 34.77 10.29 -5.50
C THR A 373 34.76 9.56 -6.85
N SER A 374 33.57 9.34 -7.41
CA SER A 374 33.34 8.66 -8.69
C SER A 374 32.03 9.18 -9.30
N TYR A 375 31.56 8.56 -10.38
CA TYR A 375 30.25 8.84 -10.97
C TYR A 375 29.17 8.79 -9.91
N CYS A 376 28.35 9.84 -9.84
CA CYS A 376 27.27 9.91 -8.87
C CYS A 376 26.07 10.68 -9.39
N GLY A 377 24.90 10.29 -8.92
CA GLY A 377 23.63 10.84 -9.35
C GLY A 377 22.59 10.84 -8.24
N VAL A 378 21.46 11.48 -8.51
CA VAL A 378 20.26 11.48 -7.65
C VAL A 378 19.07 10.94 -8.44
N GLN A 379 18.37 10.00 -7.83
CA GLN A 379 17.15 9.41 -8.36
C GLN A 379 15.94 9.78 -7.48
N THR A 380 14.80 10.02 -8.10
CA THR A 380 13.49 10.15 -7.46
C THR A 380 12.67 8.88 -7.69
N GLU A 381 12.04 8.35 -6.64
CA GLU A 381 11.28 7.10 -6.77
C GLU A 381 9.85 7.32 -7.28
N ILE A 382 9.18 8.41 -6.86
CA ILE A 382 7.79 8.71 -7.23
C ILE A 382 7.74 9.44 -8.57
N ALA A 383 8.58 10.46 -8.77
CA ALA A 383 8.70 11.13 -10.07
C ALA A 383 9.36 10.23 -11.13
N GLY A 384 10.26 9.33 -10.74
CA GLY A 384 10.94 8.41 -11.66
C GLY A 384 12.01 9.10 -12.51
N GLU A 385 12.56 10.20 -12.01
CA GLU A 385 13.60 11.02 -12.65
C GLU A 385 14.98 10.66 -12.09
N HIS A 386 16.00 10.75 -12.94
CA HIS A 386 17.41 10.58 -12.58
C HIS A 386 18.20 11.75 -13.11
N GLU A 387 19.09 12.30 -12.29
CA GLU A 387 19.97 13.40 -12.66
C GLU A 387 21.40 13.10 -12.22
N GLU A 388 22.34 13.28 -13.15
CA GLU A 388 23.77 13.18 -12.85
C GLU A 388 24.21 14.36 -11.99
N LEU A 389 24.95 14.06 -10.92
CA LEU A 389 25.60 15.04 -10.07
C LEU A 389 27.05 15.25 -10.53
N SER A 390 27.76 14.16 -10.82
CA SER A 390 29.12 14.16 -11.35
C SER A 390 29.29 13.09 -12.42
N GLU A 391 29.81 13.49 -13.59
CA GLU A 391 30.29 12.58 -14.63
C GLU A 391 31.81 12.32 -14.50
N GLU A 392 32.44 12.79 -13.43
CA GLU A 392 33.86 12.54 -13.20
C GLU A 392 34.05 11.12 -12.68
N GLY A 393 34.88 10.35 -13.40
CA GLY A 393 35.19 8.97 -13.05
C GLY A 393 36.02 8.83 -11.77
N PRO A 394 36.33 7.59 -11.37
CA PRO A 394 37.01 7.31 -10.10
C PRO A 394 38.33 8.06 -9.98
N GLY A 395 38.50 8.77 -8.86
CA GLY A 395 39.69 9.57 -8.58
C GLY A 395 40.00 9.70 -7.10
N PRO A 396 41.22 10.16 -6.75
CA PRO A 396 41.58 10.44 -5.36
C PRO A 396 40.94 11.73 -4.83
N THR A 397 40.53 12.62 -5.74
CA THR A 397 39.85 13.88 -5.44
C THR A 397 38.35 13.68 -5.41
N MET A 398 37.71 14.31 -4.42
CA MET A 398 36.26 14.35 -4.31
C MET A 398 35.73 15.58 -5.05
N HIS A 399 34.64 15.41 -5.78
CA HIS A 399 33.92 16.48 -6.46
C HIS A 399 32.77 16.92 -5.58
N PHE A 400 32.49 18.21 -5.53
CA PHE A 400 31.44 18.78 -4.69
C PHE A 400 30.52 19.68 -5.49
N GLY A 401 29.28 19.75 -5.06
CA GLY A 401 28.30 20.63 -5.67
C GLY A 401 27.12 20.91 -4.75
N THR A 402 26.21 21.74 -5.25
CA THR A 402 24.89 21.91 -4.68
C THR A 402 23.88 21.40 -5.69
N LYS A 403 22.89 20.64 -5.21
CA LYS A 403 21.75 20.21 -6.03
C LYS A 403 20.51 20.97 -5.59
N GLU A 404 19.78 21.47 -6.57
CA GLU A 404 18.41 21.96 -6.42
C GLU A 404 17.46 21.09 -7.24
N LEU A 405 16.33 20.71 -6.65
CA LEU A 405 15.21 20.08 -7.35
C LEU A 405 13.87 20.57 -6.80
N ILE A 406 12.83 20.51 -7.64
CA ILE A 406 11.46 20.84 -7.24
C ILE A 406 10.69 19.53 -7.12
N ILE A 407 10.05 19.31 -5.97
CA ILE A 407 9.12 18.19 -5.76
C ILE A 407 7.69 18.70 -5.57
N ASP A 408 6.71 17.93 -6.04
CA ASP A 408 5.27 18.20 -5.90
C ASP A 408 4.64 17.10 -5.01
N GLY A 409 4.52 17.37 -3.70
CA GLY A 409 4.12 16.37 -2.71
C GLY A 409 5.29 15.52 -2.22
N PRO A 410 5.03 14.38 -1.56
CA PRO A 410 6.08 13.57 -0.94
C PRO A 410 6.98 12.94 -2.00
N GLU A 411 8.24 12.68 -1.63
CA GLU A 411 9.23 12.07 -2.53
C GLU A 411 10.25 11.24 -1.75
N VAL A 412 10.83 10.25 -2.40
CA VAL A 412 11.99 9.50 -1.92
C VAL A 412 13.15 9.78 -2.87
N LEU A 413 14.22 10.35 -2.32
CA LEU A 413 15.45 10.63 -3.06
C LEU A 413 16.49 9.59 -2.72
N THR A 414 17.12 9.02 -3.72
CA THR A 414 18.26 8.12 -3.56
C THR A 414 19.46 8.73 -4.28
N LEU A 415 20.44 9.21 -3.51
CA LEU A 415 21.74 9.56 -4.05
C LEU A 415 22.56 8.27 -4.14
N VAL A 416 23.25 8.07 -5.26
CA VAL A 416 24.05 6.88 -5.54
C VAL A 416 25.43 7.28 -6.02
N VAL A 417 26.43 6.49 -5.65
CA VAL A 417 27.78 6.53 -6.21
C VAL A 417 28.11 5.16 -6.79
N ASP A 418 28.88 5.13 -7.88
CA ASP A 418 29.33 3.87 -8.48
C ASP A 418 30.18 3.07 -7.47
N THR A 419 29.76 1.83 -7.19
CA THR A 419 30.35 0.95 -6.17
C THR A 419 31.34 -0.06 -6.71
N GLU A 420 31.58 -0.09 -8.03
CA GLU A 420 32.59 -0.98 -8.64
C GLU A 420 34.03 -0.54 -8.30
N GLU A 421 34.18 0.61 -7.63
CA GLU A 421 35.46 1.27 -7.34
C GLU A 421 35.81 1.19 -5.84
N ASP A 422 37.06 0.84 -5.53
CA ASP A 422 37.55 0.55 -4.16
C ASP A 422 37.44 1.74 -3.17
N ASN A 423 37.25 2.97 -3.67
CA ASN A 423 37.21 4.20 -2.90
C ASN A 423 35.89 4.99 -3.06
N ALA A 424 34.81 4.33 -3.50
CA ALA A 424 33.49 4.96 -3.62
C ALA A 424 33.07 5.61 -2.30
N LEU A 425 32.81 6.91 -2.35
CA LEU A 425 32.33 7.70 -1.23
C LEU A 425 31.37 8.75 -1.76
N LEU A 426 30.26 8.90 -1.05
CA LEU A 426 29.21 9.87 -1.27
C LEU A 426 29.00 10.63 0.04
N VAL A 427 28.91 11.96 -0.03
CA VAL A 427 28.54 12.81 1.11
C VAL A 427 27.30 13.63 0.82
N LEU A 428 26.53 13.91 1.87
CA LEU A 428 25.39 14.82 1.85
C LEU A 428 25.44 15.72 3.08
N ASP A 429 25.21 17.02 2.87
CA ASP A 429 25.11 18.01 3.93
C ASP A 429 24.10 19.12 3.53
N ASN A 430 23.73 19.99 4.48
CA ASN A 430 22.97 21.22 4.25
C ASN A 430 21.64 21.01 3.48
N LEU A 431 20.88 19.98 3.85
CA LEU A 431 19.54 19.76 3.29
C LEU A 431 18.58 20.84 3.76
N ILE A 432 18.04 21.60 2.82
CA ILE A 432 17.08 22.68 3.07
C ILE A 432 15.86 22.46 2.18
N VAL A 433 14.68 22.38 2.78
CA VAL A 433 13.42 22.27 2.06
C VAL A 433 12.61 23.53 2.30
N LYS A 434 12.22 24.21 1.21
CA LYS A 434 11.40 25.42 1.24
C LYS A 434 10.10 25.20 0.50
N GLU A 435 9.00 25.65 1.09
CA GLU A 435 7.71 25.71 0.41
C GLU A 435 7.78 26.71 -0.74
N LEU A 436 7.18 26.34 -1.88
CA LEU A 436 6.99 27.18 -3.05
C LEU A 436 5.49 27.44 -3.27
N PRO A 437 5.12 28.54 -3.94
CA PRO A 437 3.74 28.75 -4.37
C PRO A 437 3.22 27.61 -5.25
N GLU A 438 1.94 27.27 -5.10
CA GLU A 438 1.23 26.36 -6.01
C GLU A 438 1.27 26.89 -7.46
N LYS A 439 1.18 25.97 -8.44
CA LYS A 439 1.31 26.28 -9.88
C LYS A 439 0.09 27.00 -10.45
#